data_AF-A0A0K8TXL7-F1
#
_entry.id   AF-A0A0K8TXL7-F1
#
_cell.length_a   1.000
_cell.length_b   1.000
_cell.length_c   1.000
_cell.angle_alpha   90.00
_cell.angle_beta   90.00
_cell.angle_gamma   90.00
#
_symmetry.space_group_name_H-M   'P 1'
#
loop_
_entity.id
_entity.type
_entity.pdbx_description
1 polymer ?
#
loop_
_entity_poly.entity_id
_entity_poly.type
_entity_poly.pdbx_seq_one_letter_code
_entity_poly.pdbx_strand_id
1 'polypeptide(L)'
;MHSPGTKVTGFIVLMIVQIILLALFWLFVRYGDEALPLAEGEELGEPHVSKYPHFQDVQVMIYIGFGFLMTFLRKYGYSATGYTLFLAALVVHWSILVKG
;
A
#
# COMPACT_ATOMS: atom_id res chain seq x y z
N MET A 1 -25.99 1.83 19.70
CA MET A 1 -26.28 3.24 19.36
C MET A 1 -25.31 3.68 18.27
N HIS A 2 -25.73 3.64 17.00
CA HIS A 2 -24.92 4.09 15.86
C HIS A 2 -25.43 5.47 15.45
N SER A 3 -24.75 6.53 15.89
CA SER A 3 -25.03 7.89 15.44
C SER A 3 -24.54 8.06 13.99
N PRO A 4 -25.31 8.67 13.09
CA PRO A 4 -24.85 9.03 11.74
C PRO A 4 -23.56 9.88 11.77
N GLY A 5 -23.36 10.66 12.83
CA GLY A 5 -22.17 11.50 13.01
C GLY A 5 -20.87 10.70 13.08
N THR A 6 -20.87 9.53 13.73
CA THR A 6 -19.64 8.71 13.89
C THR A 6 -19.11 8.19 12.55
N LYS A 7 -20.00 7.92 11.58
CA LYS A 7 -19.60 7.46 10.23
C LYS A 7 -18.91 8.58 9.45
N VAL A 8 -19.45 9.80 9.55
CA VAL A 8 -18.90 10.99 8.88
C VAL A 8 -17.55 11.37 9.51
N THR A 9 -17.43 11.32 10.84
CA THR A 9 -16.17 11.58 11.52
C THR A 9 -15.08 10.59 11.12
N GLY A 10 -15.38 9.30 11.04
CA GLY A 10 -14.41 8.28 10.61
C GLY A 10 -13.88 8.55 9.20
N PHE A 11 -14.78 8.84 8.26
CA PHE A 11 -14.38 9.18 6.89
C PHE A 11 -13.51 10.44 6.81
N ILE A 12 -13.86 11.49 7.55
CA ILE A 12 -13.07 12.74 7.58
C ILE A 12 -11.65 12.49 8.10
N VAL A 13 -11.50 11.69 9.16
CA VAL A 13 -10.17 11.36 9.71
C VAL A 13 -9.33 10.61 8.67
N LEU A 14 -9.91 9.65 7.96
CA LEU A 14 -9.21 8.92 6.90
C LEU A 14 -8.77 9.83 5.76
N MET A 15 -9.63 10.76 5.34
CA MET A 15 -9.28 11.75 4.31
C MET A 15 -8.13 12.65 4.74
N ILE A 16 -8.12 13.11 5.99
CA ILE A 16 -7.03 13.92 6.54
C ILE A 16 -5.71 13.12 6.53
N VAL A 17 -5.72 11.87 7.01
CA VAL A 17 -4.53 11.00 7.01
C VAL A 17 -4.02 10.79 5.58
N GLN A 18 -4.91 10.54 4.62
CA GLN A 18 -4.52 10.33 3.23
C GLN A 18 -3.90 11.59 2.61
N ILE A 19 -4.46 12.77 2.87
CA ILE A 19 -3.92 14.05 2.37
C ILE A 19 -2.52 14.31 2.95
N ILE A 20 -2.32 14.03 4.24
CA ILE A 20 -1.00 14.17 4.89
C ILE A 20 0.02 13.24 4.23
N LEU A 21 -0.32 11.96 4.05
CA LEU A 21 0.56 11.00 3.38
C LEU A 21 0.90 11.44 1.95
N LEU A 22 -0.07 11.97 1.21
CA LEU A 22 0.13 12.45 -0.16
C LEU A 22 1.09 13.65 -0.22
N ALA A 23 0.94 14.60 0.71
CA ALA A 23 1.85 15.74 0.84
C ALA A 23 3.28 15.29 1.20
N LEU A 24 3.41 14.32 2.11
CA LEU A 24 4.71 13.75 2.49
C LEU A 24 5.36 13.00 1.34
N PHE A 25 4.60 12.19 0.59
CA PHE A 25 5.09 11.52 -0.61
C PHE A 25 5.59 12.52 -1.65
N TRP A 26 4.82 13.58 -1.90
CA TRP A 26 5.22 14.61 -2.85
C TRP A 26 6.52 15.32 -2.47
N LEU A 27 6.77 15.51 -1.16
CA LEU A 27 7.96 16.21 -0.69
C LEU A 27 9.19 15.30 -0.57
N PHE A 28 9.02 14.06 -0.11
CA PHE A 28 10.13 13.17 0.26
C PHE A 28 10.41 12.05 -0.76
N VAL A 29 9.43 11.60 -1.53
CA VAL A 29 9.60 10.46 -2.44
C VAL A 29 9.98 10.97 -3.83
N ARG A 30 11.12 10.52 -4.33
CA ARG A 30 11.58 10.76 -5.71
C ARG A 30 11.83 9.44 -6.41
N TYR A 31 11.59 9.42 -7.72
CA TYR A 31 11.99 8.29 -8.56
C TYR A 31 13.50 8.36 -8.81
N GLY A 32 14.17 7.21 -8.78
CA GLY A 32 15.58 7.10 -9.17
C GLY A 32 15.75 7.29 -10.67
N ASP A 33 16.94 7.72 -11.10
CA ASP A 33 17.26 8.02 -12.50
C ASP A 33 17.13 6.78 -13.42
N GLU A 34 17.23 5.59 -12.84
CA GLU A 34 16.99 4.28 -13.45
C GLU A 34 15.53 3.99 -13.85
N ALA A 35 14.58 4.84 -13.43
CA ALA A 35 13.17 4.78 -13.84
C ALA A 35 12.86 5.68 -15.05
N LEU A 36 13.83 6.44 -15.54
CA LEU A 36 13.68 7.31 -16.72
C LEU A 36 13.75 6.49 -18.01
N PRO A 37 13.00 6.87 -19.06
CA PRO A 37 13.17 6.25 -20.37
C PRO A 37 14.59 6.50 -20.89
N LEU A 38 15.30 5.42 -21.18
CA LEU A 38 16.69 5.43 -21.66
C LEU A 38 16.82 6.31 -22.91
N ALA A 39 17.82 7.21 -22.92
CA ALA A 39 18.31 7.79 -24.16
C ALA A 39 19.04 6.70 -24.96
N GLU A 40 18.94 6.75 -26.30
CA GLU A 40 19.53 5.74 -27.20
C GLU A 40 21.01 5.49 -26.88
N GLY A 41 21.34 4.31 -26.35
CA GLY A 41 22.73 3.84 -26.21
C GLY A 41 23.22 3.47 -24.81
N GLU A 42 22.42 3.60 -23.74
CA GLU A 42 22.83 3.13 -22.40
C GLU A 42 22.43 1.66 -22.14
N GLU A 43 23.42 0.83 -21.78
CA GLU A 43 23.18 -0.55 -21.35
C GLU A 43 22.57 -0.57 -19.94
N LEU A 44 21.47 -1.32 -19.81
CA LEU A 44 20.77 -1.58 -18.55
C LEU A 44 21.77 -2.11 -17.50
N GLY A 45 22.14 -1.27 -16.54
CA GLY A 45 22.70 -1.77 -15.28
C GLY A 45 21.70 -2.76 -14.67
N GLU A 46 22.14 -4.01 -14.48
CA GLU A 46 21.40 -5.18 -13.96
C GLU A 46 20.03 -4.82 -13.34
N PRO A 47 18.94 -4.98 -14.12
CA PRO A 47 17.73 -4.23 -13.85
C PRO A 47 17.02 -4.81 -12.62
N HIS A 48 16.41 -3.92 -11.83
CA HIS A 48 15.51 -4.18 -10.71
C HIS A 48 14.43 -5.26 -10.97
N VAL A 49 14.23 -5.67 -12.24
CA VAL A 49 13.48 -6.83 -12.72
C VAL A 49 13.76 -8.11 -11.92
N SER A 50 14.97 -8.34 -11.41
CA SER A 50 15.27 -9.56 -10.62
C SER A 50 14.53 -9.59 -9.25
N LYS A 51 14.33 -8.42 -8.63
CA LYS A 51 13.66 -8.30 -7.32
C LYS A 51 12.14 -8.16 -7.43
N TYR A 52 11.62 -7.77 -8.59
CA TYR A 52 10.18 -7.56 -8.80
C TYR A 52 9.32 -8.82 -8.59
N PRO A 53 9.71 -10.03 -9.06
CA PRO A 53 8.99 -11.26 -8.76
C PRO A 53 8.88 -11.54 -7.25
N HIS A 54 9.98 -11.37 -6.52
CA HIS A 54 10.00 -11.56 -5.07
C HIS A 54 9.10 -10.56 -4.34
N PHE A 55 9.07 -9.30 -4.81
CA PHE A 55 8.15 -8.29 -4.29
C PHE A 55 6.69 -8.68 -4.53
N GLN A 56 6.37 -9.16 -5.73
CA GLN A 56 5.03 -9.60 -6.09
C GLN A 56 4.57 -10.79 -5.23
N ASP A 57 5.43 -11.78 -5.00
CA ASP A 57 5.12 -12.95 -4.18
C ASP A 57 4.75 -12.56 -2.74
N VAL A 58 5.51 -11.63 -2.14
CA VAL A 58 5.23 -11.11 -0.79
C VAL A 58 3.92 -10.32 -0.75
N GLN A 59 3.67 -9.49 -1.75
CA GLN A 59 2.42 -8.73 -1.83
C GLN A 59 1.21 -9.67 -1.92
N VAL A 60 1.29 -10.74 -2.74
CA VAL A 60 0.23 -11.75 -2.83
C VAL A 60 0.04 -12.47 -1.49
N MET A 61 1.12 -12.80 -0.78
CA MET A 61 1.03 -13.41 0.55
C MET A 61 0.30 -12.50 1.55
N ILE A 62 0.56 -11.18 1.50
CA ILE A 62 -0.06 -10.21 2.41
C ILE A 62 -1.54 -10.00 2.08
N TYR A 63 -1.86 -9.67 0.82
CA TYR A 63 -3.23 -9.32 0.45
C TYR A 63 -4.14 -10.53 0.28
N ILE A 64 -3.67 -11.61 -0.35
CA ILE A 64 -4.47 -12.81 -0.61
C ILE A 64 -4.23 -13.86 0.46
N GLY A 65 -2.97 -14.15 0.81
CA GLY A 65 -2.64 -15.17 1.81
C GLY A 65 -3.29 -14.89 3.16
N PHE A 66 -2.87 -13.82 3.86
CA PHE A 66 -3.46 -13.45 5.14
C PHE A 66 -4.91 -12.97 5.01
N GLY A 67 -5.22 -12.24 3.94
CA GLY A 67 -6.56 -11.69 3.70
C GLY A 67 -7.66 -12.75 3.58
N PHE A 68 -7.37 -13.89 2.93
CA PHE A 68 -8.33 -15.00 2.82
C PHE A 68 -8.17 -16.05 3.93
N LEU A 69 -6.99 -16.24 4.51
CA LEU A 69 -6.82 -17.15 5.66
C LEU A 69 -7.74 -16.78 6.83
N MET A 70 -7.90 -15.49 7.12
CA MET A 70 -8.78 -15.00 8.20
C MET A 70 -10.28 -15.12 7.88
N THR A 71 -10.66 -15.51 6.66
CA THR A 71 -12.07 -15.61 6.26
C THR A 71 -12.78 -16.87 6.75
N PHE A 72 -12.05 -17.81 7.37
CA PHE A 72 -12.66 -19.04 7.91
C PHE A 72 -13.74 -18.75 8.98
N LEU A 73 -13.73 -17.56 9.60
CA LEU A 73 -14.77 -17.13 10.53
C LEU A 73 -16.09 -16.81 9.80
N ARG A 74 -17.08 -17.69 9.99
CA ARG A 74 -18.44 -17.65 9.39
C ARG A 74 -19.18 -16.30 9.43
N LYS A 75 -18.86 -15.43 10.41
CA LYS A 75 -19.51 -14.11 10.57
C LYS A 75 -18.60 -12.91 10.27
N TYR A 76 -17.31 -13.12 10.04
CA TYR A 76 -16.33 -12.02 9.93
C TYR A 76 -15.53 -12.02 8.62
N GLY A 77 -15.84 -12.91 7.66
CA GLY A 77 -15.10 -12.99 6.39
C GLY A 77 -14.95 -11.64 5.66
N TYR A 78 -16.05 -10.91 5.46
CA TYR A 78 -16.01 -9.61 4.78
C TYR A 78 -15.19 -8.54 5.53
N SER A 79 -15.35 -8.47 6.86
CA SER A 79 -14.60 -7.51 7.66
C SER A 79 -13.12 -7.88 7.75
N ALA A 80 -12.79 -9.16 7.87
CA ALA A 80 -11.42 -9.64 7.98
C ALA A 80 -10.59 -9.27 6.73
N THR A 81 -11.09 -9.59 5.53
CA THR A 81 -10.40 -9.21 4.29
C THR A 81 -10.41 -7.70 4.10
N GLY A 82 -11.54 -7.02 4.37
CA GLY A 82 -11.65 -5.56 4.24
C GLY A 82 -10.64 -4.79 5.10
N TYR A 83 -10.51 -5.14 6.39
CA TYR A 83 -9.53 -4.52 7.27
C TYR A 83 -8.09 -4.86 6.89
N THR A 84 -7.84 -6.08 6.40
CA THR A 84 -6.50 -6.49 5.94
C THR A 84 -6.05 -5.66 4.75
N LEU A 85 -6.91 -5.51 3.72
CA LEU A 85 -6.62 -4.69 2.55
C LEU A 85 -6.41 -3.21 2.94
N PHE A 86 -7.29 -2.70 3.81
CA PHE A 86 -7.23 -1.32 4.26
C PHE A 86 -5.94 -1.00 5.05
N LEU A 87 -5.60 -1.83 6.05
CA LEU A 87 -4.37 -1.64 6.82
C LEU A 87 -3.12 -1.83 5.95
N ALA A 88 -3.09 -2.85 5.10
CA ALA A 88 -1.94 -3.10 4.24
C ALA A 88 -1.66 -1.91 3.31
N ALA A 89 -2.70 -1.31 2.71
CA ALA A 89 -2.54 -0.11 1.88
C ALA A 89 -1.96 1.10 2.66
N LEU A 90 -2.44 1.34 3.88
CA LEU A 90 -1.90 2.43 4.72
C LEU A 90 -0.45 2.17 5.15
N VAL A 91 -0.15 0.94 5.55
CA VAL A 91 1.18 0.54 6.01
C VAL A 91 2.19 0.56 4.86
N VAL A 92 1.81 0.22 3.63
CA VAL A 92 2.71 0.33 2.47
C VAL A 92 3.12 1.79 2.24
N HIS A 93 2.17 2.72 2.21
CA HIS A 93 2.50 4.15 2.09
C HIS A 93 3.40 4.61 3.24
N TRP A 94 3.05 4.27 4.48
CA TRP A 94 3.86 4.63 5.64
C TRP A 94 5.27 4.01 5.61
N SER A 95 5.38 2.74 5.21
CA SER A 95 6.66 2.01 5.19
C SER A 95 7.60 2.56 4.14
N ILE A 96 7.10 3.01 2.98
CA ILE A 96 7.93 3.67 1.96
C ILE A 96 8.50 4.97 2.51
N LEU A 97 7.71 5.73 3.27
CA LEU A 97 8.17 7.00 3.84
C LEU A 97 9.20 6.81 4.96
N VAL A 98 9.09 5.74 5.76
CA VAL A 98 9.99 5.47 6.89
C VAL A 98 11.24 4.70 6.49
N LYS A 99 11.15 3.83 5.49
CA LYS A 99 12.27 2.99 5.02
C LYS A 99 12.93 3.48 3.73
N GLY A 100 12.28 4.39 2.99
CA GLY A 100 12.88 5.09 1.86
C GLY A 100 13.94 6.07 2.32
#